data_AF-A0A401T5Q8-F1
#
_entry.id   AF-A0A401T5Q8-F1
#
_cell.length_a   1.000
_cell.length_b   1.000
_cell.length_c   1.000
_cell.angle_alpha   90.00
_cell.angle_beta   90.00
_cell.angle_gamma   90.00
#
_symmetry.space_group_name_H-M   'P 1'
#
loop_
_entity.id
_entity.type
_entity.pdbx_description
1 polymer ?
#
loop_
_entity_poly.entity_id
_entity_poly.type
_entity_poly.pdbx_seq_one_letter_code
_entity_poly.pdbx_strand_id
1 'polypeptide(L)'
;MVGESDECVHVGESEKCDHIGVSAECENVGKNAEYEHVGKSVEWEYVGESVECEHVGESLECELVGESLECEHDGQSVVCEHVGESVECEHVGSAECEHVGESAQCEHVGESTECEHFGERTEHMHVGKSVECEHVGESAECEHVGESAVCEHVGESVECEHIGESVECEHVGESAECEHVGKSVECQHVGEIMEYEDVGVSAQFEHVGESAEHEHVGESVECEHTGESAECEHVGESMECEHVRESAECEHVGESAECVHIGVRADCEHIGESAQCEHVGESAECEHVGESSVECEHIGESAECEHVGESVECQHVGEIMEYEDVGVSAQFEHIGESAEREHVGESVECQHVGEITEYEDVGSAQCEHAGESAECENIGESLECEHIGESAECEHVEESVEHEHVGVSVECEHVGESAKYENIGETMKCEQVGESDECEHVGDSEQCDHVGVSAECEHVGESAEYEHVGESAEYVHVGVRADCEHIRESAQCEHFGGGQNVKILERLWNENRLERVTNVHMLEIASNVITLE
;
A
#
# COMPACT_ATOMS: atom_id res chain seq x y z
N MET A 1 -29.53 61.08 -24.13
CA MET A 1 -28.81 62.39 -24.14
C MET A 1 -29.21 63.26 -22.95
N VAL A 2 -28.92 62.77 -21.75
CA VAL A 2 -28.47 63.61 -20.63
C VAL A 2 -26.99 64.00 -20.91
N GLY A 3 -26.37 64.99 -20.24
CA GLY A 3 -25.01 65.38 -20.65
C GLY A 3 -24.24 66.36 -19.77
N GLU A 4 -22.97 65.99 -19.50
CA GLU A 4 -22.01 66.66 -18.60
C GLU A 4 -22.44 66.67 -17.11
N SER A 5 -22.59 65.46 -16.55
CA SER A 5 -22.68 65.12 -15.11
C SER A 5 -23.85 65.79 -14.37
N ASP A 6 -24.98 65.08 -14.32
CA ASP A 6 -26.22 65.49 -13.65
C ASP A 6 -26.52 64.58 -12.44
N GLU A 7 -26.55 65.15 -11.22
CA GLU A 7 -27.11 64.52 -10.00
C GLU A 7 -28.63 64.29 -10.18
N CYS A 8 -29.14 63.06 -10.04
CA CYS A 8 -30.56 62.73 -10.30
C CYS A 8 -31.28 62.07 -9.11
N VAL A 9 -32.07 62.86 -8.38
CA VAL A 9 -32.82 62.38 -7.20
C VAL A 9 -33.90 61.31 -7.51
N HIS A 10 -34.41 61.21 -8.74
CA HIS A 10 -35.41 60.20 -9.08
C HIS A 10 -35.59 59.95 -10.60
N VAL A 11 -35.52 58.69 -11.03
CA VAL A 11 -35.94 58.23 -12.37
C VAL A 11 -37.40 57.74 -12.34
N GLY A 12 -38.12 57.80 -13.46
CA GLY A 12 -39.56 57.49 -13.51
C GLY A 12 -39.91 56.01 -13.28
N GLU A 13 -41.19 55.71 -12.96
CA GLU A 13 -41.69 54.36 -12.59
C GLU A 13 -41.30 53.24 -13.59
N SER A 14 -41.10 53.56 -14.86
CA SER A 14 -40.54 52.67 -15.90
C SER A 14 -39.98 53.51 -17.06
N GLU A 15 -38.68 53.47 -17.36
CA GLU A 15 -38.07 54.25 -18.44
C GLU A 15 -37.04 53.43 -19.26
N LYS A 16 -37.26 53.28 -20.58
CA LYS A 16 -36.21 52.87 -21.54
C LYS A 16 -35.50 54.10 -22.10
N CYS A 17 -34.17 54.10 -22.08
CA CYS A 17 -33.35 55.28 -22.36
C CYS A 17 -32.12 54.96 -23.23
N ASP A 18 -32.16 55.38 -24.50
CA ASP A 18 -31.13 55.12 -25.52
C ASP A 18 -29.69 55.55 -25.13
N HIS A 19 -29.54 56.50 -24.18
CA HIS A 19 -28.23 57.01 -23.73
C HIS A 19 -28.31 57.80 -22.41
N ILE A 20 -27.64 57.31 -21.37
CA ILE A 20 -27.24 58.07 -20.17
C ILE A 20 -26.09 59.06 -20.50
N GLY A 21 -25.76 59.98 -19.58
CA GLY A 21 -24.65 60.92 -19.69
C GLY A 21 -23.27 60.28 -19.45
N VAL A 22 -22.20 61.08 -19.44
CA VAL A 22 -20.82 60.57 -19.24
C VAL A 22 -20.60 60.02 -17.83
N SER A 23 -21.29 60.57 -16.83
CA SER A 23 -21.48 59.99 -15.51
C SER A 23 -22.90 60.33 -15.03
N ALA A 24 -23.48 59.50 -14.15
CA ALA A 24 -24.76 59.78 -13.50
C ALA A 24 -24.84 59.14 -12.10
N GLU A 25 -25.32 59.92 -11.14
CA GLU A 25 -25.53 59.53 -9.73
C GLU A 25 -27.04 59.57 -9.46
N CYS A 26 -27.67 58.47 -9.04
CA CYS A 26 -29.12 58.42 -8.79
C CYS A 26 -29.51 57.88 -7.41
N GLU A 27 -30.21 58.70 -6.61
CA GLU A 27 -30.73 58.35 -5.28
C GLU A 27 -31.82 57.26 -5.36
N ASN A 28 -32.64 57.22 -6.42
CA ASN A 28 -33.73 56.23 -6.61
C ASN A 28 -34.04 56.04 -8.10
N VAL A 29 -33.88 54.82 -8.62
CA VAL A 29 -34.33 54.38 -9.94
C VAL A 29 -35.82 53.94 -9.89
N GLY A 30 -36.44 53.72 -11.05
CA GLY A 30 -37.82 53.25 -11.19
C GLY A 30 -38.04 51.80 -10.72
N LYS A 31 -39.18 51.21 -11.11
CA LYS A 31 -39.38 49.76 -10.95
C LYS A 31 -38.49 49.01 -11.92
N ASN A 32 -38.59 49.32 -13.21
CA ASN A 32 -37.80 48.71 -14.27
C ASN A 32 -37.06 49.80 -15.03
N ALA A 33 -35.78 49.59 -15.31
CA ALA A 33 -34.95 50.53 -16.05
C ALA A 33 -34.17 49.82 -17.17
N GLU A 34 -34.33 50.29 -18.40
CA GLU A 34 -33.78 49.66 -19.60
C GLU A 34 -32.83 50.63 -20.33
N TYR A 35 -31.55 50.27 -20.51
CA TYR A 35 -30.51 51.17 -21.06
C TYR A 35 -29.67 50.54 -22.19
N GLU A 36 -29.85 51.02 -23.43
CA GLU A 36 -29.01 50.63 -24.58
C GLU A 36 -27.53 51.03 -24.39
N HIS A 37 -27.28 52.16 -23.68
CA HIS A 37 -25.94 52.70 -23.49
C HIS A 37 -25.84 53.55 -22.22
N VAL A 38 -25.05 53.06 -21.26
CA VAL A 38 -24.69 53.74 -20.01
C VAL A 38 -23.41 54.58 -20.20
N GLY A 39 -23.06 55.40 -19.20
CA GLY A 39 -21.92 56.32 -19.21
C GLY A 39 -20.56 55.63 -19.02
N LYS A 40 -19.55 56.42 -18.60
CA LYS A 40 -18.31 55.84 -18.04
C LYS A 40 -18.58 55.20 -16.69
N SER A 41 -19.20 55.93 -15.76
CA SER A 41 -19.55 55.44 -14.44
C SER A 41 -21.00 55.77 -14.10
N VAL A 42 -21.67 54.87 -13.38
CA VAL A 42 -23.00 55.10 -12.81
C VAL A 42 -23.08 54.53 -11.39
N GLU A 43 -23.69 55.31 -10.50
CA GLU A 43 -23.84 55.03 -9.07
C GLU A 43 -25.35 55.10 -8.71
N TRP A 44 -25.94 54.01 -8.20
CA TRP A 44 -27.38 53.90 -7.85
C TRP A 44 -27.61 53.41 -6.41
N GLU A 45 -28.27 54.23 -5.57
CA GLU A 45 -28.59 53.90 -4.17
C GLU A 45 -29.80 52.92 -4.05
N TYR A 46 -30.70 52.89 -5.04
CA TYR A 46 -31.84 51.94 -5.03
C TYR A 46 -32.48 51.73 -6.42
N VAL A 47 -32.71 50.47 -6.81
CA VAL A 47 -33.53 50.05 -7.96
C VAL A 47 -34.71 49.19 -7.51
N GLY A 48 -35.91 49.44 -8.04
CA GLY A 48 -37.17 48.99 -7.43
C GLY A 48 -37.75 47.64 -7.88
N GLU A 49 -37.24 47.01 -8.94
CA GLU A 49 -37.66 45.69 -9.45
C GLU A 49 -36.56 45.12 -10.37
N SER A 50 -36.20 45.76 -11.49
CA SER A 50 -35.11 45.27 -12.37
C SER A 50 -34.28 46.32 -13.11
N VAL A 51 -33.05 45.93 -13.49
CA VAL A 51 -32.11 46.64 -14.38
C VAL A 51 -31.85 45.79 -15.64
N GLU A 52 -31.91 46.40 -16.82
CA GLU A 52 -31.47 45.82 -18.12
C GLU A 52 -30.47 46.79 -18.77
N CYS A 53 -29.21 46.38 -18.97
CA CYS A 53 -28.11 47.20 -19.48
C CYS A 53 -27.35 46.52 -20.64
N GLU A 54 -27.54 46.99 -21.88
CA GLU A 54 -26.82 46.44 -23.07
C GLU A 54 -25.32 46.81 -23.07
N HIS A 55 -24.94 47.97 -22.51
CA HIS A 55 -23.55 48.46 -22.56
C HIS A 55 -23.21 49.48 -21.46
N VAL A 56 -22.18 49.22 -20.65
CA VAL A 56 -21.59 50.13 -19.65
C VAL A 56 -20.13 50.44 -19.97
N GLY A 57 -19.71 51.70 -19.79
CA GLY A 57 -18.44 52.20 -20.34
C GLY A 57 -17.18 51.90 -19.54
N GLU A 58 -17.21 52.00 -18.20
CA GLU A 58 -16.10 51.67 -17.29
C GLU A 58 -16.61 51.03 -15.98
N SER A 59 -17.65 51.56 -15.31
CA SER A 59 -18.20 50.95 -14.08
C SER A 59 -19.71 51.13 -13.86
N LEU A 60 -20.31 50.16 -13.17
CA LEU A 60 -21.65 50.18 -12.59
C LEU A 60 -21.58 49.85 -11.09
N GLU A 61 -22.22 50.67 -10.24
CA GLU A 61 -22.19 50.56 -8.78
C GLU A 61 -23.63 50.70 -8.23
N CYS A 62 -24.12 49.70 -7.50
CA CYS A 62 -25.50 49.64 -6.98
C CYS A 62 -25.55 49.18 -5.50
N GLU A 63 -26.12 49.98 -4.58
CA GLU A 63 -26.36 49.49 -3.21
C GLU A 63 -27.46 48.40 -3.22
N LEU A 64 -28.59 48.64 -3.89
CA LEU A 64 -29.78 47.78 -3.78
C LEU A 64 -30.50 47.54 -5.10
N VAL A 65 -30.63 46.27 -5.52
CA VAL A 65 -31.43 45.83 -6.68
C VAL A 65 -32.58 44.92 -6.25
N GLY A 66 -33.80 45.22 -6.70
CA GLY A 66 -35.05 44.66 -6.15
C GLY A 66 -35.33 43.18 -6.44
N GLU A 67 -35.25 42.75 -7.70
CA GLU A 67 -35.49 41.38 -8.18
C GLU A 67 -34.33 40.94 -9.10
N SER A 68 -34.09 41.58 -10.26
CA SER A 68 -32.99 41.19 -11.19
C SER A 68 -32.03 42.30 -11.66
N LEU A 69 -30.78 41.91 -11.95
CA LEU A 69 -29.76 42.69 -12.66
C LEU A 69 -29.29 41.94 -13.92
N GLU A 70 -29.52 42.51 -15.10
CA GLU A 70 -29.15 41.94 -16.42
C GLU A 70 -28.17 42.88 -17.15
N CYS A 71 -26.94 42.43 -17.43
CA CYS A 71 -25.86 43.21 -18.07
C CYS A 71 -25.13 42.45 -19.21
N GLU A 72 -25.24 42.92 -20.47
CA GLU A 72 -24.55 42.28 -21.62
C GLU A 72 -23.04 42.64 -21.69
N HIS A 73 -22.66 43.89 -21.41
CA HIS A 73 -21.28 44.36 -21.65
C HIS A 73 -20.82 45.48 -20.71
N ASP A 74 -20.03 45.14 -19.69
CA ASP A 74 -19.44 46.07 -18.73
C ASP A 74 -17.93 46.28 -18.93
N GLY A 75 -17.53 47.55 -19.07
CA GLY A 75 -16.20 47.93 -19.54
C GLY A 75 -15.04 47.68 -18.58
N GLN A 76 -15.26 47.67 -17.26
CA GLN A 76 -14.18 47.44 -16.29
C GLN A 76 -14.63 46.83 -14.93
N SER A 77 -15.74 47.26 -14.32
CA SER A 77 -16.22 46.66 -13.05
C SER A 77 -17.74 46.80 -12.81
N VAL A 78 -18.35 45.76 -12.24
CA VAL A 78 -19.71 45.78 -11.65
C VAL A 78 -19.58 45.58 -10.15
N VAL A 79 -20.21 46.45 -9.36
CA VAL A 79 -20.21 46.40 -7.88
C VAL A 79 -21.66 46.45 -7.38
N CYS A 80 -22.09 45.48 -6.57
CA CYS A 80 -23.45 45.42 -6.01
C CYS A 80 -23.47 44.97 -4.54
N GLU A 81 -24.02 45.77 -3.61
CA GLU A 81 -24.14 45.31 -2.20
C GLU A 81 -25.22 44.21 -2.08
N HIS A 82 -26.45 44.42 -2.57
CA HIS A 82 -27.51 43.40 -2.52
C HIS A 82 -28.35 43.27 -3.80
N VAL A 83 -28.52 42.05 -4.32
CA VAL A 83 -29.43 41.72 -5.44
C VAL A 83 -30.47 40.65 -5.04
N GLY A 84 -31.75 40.92 -5.33
CA GLY A 84 -32.89 40.24 -4.70
C GLY A 84 -33.20 38.79 -5.11
N GLU A 85 -33.26 38.48 -6.42
CA GLU A 85 -33.49 37.13 -6.97
C GLU A 85 -32.32 36.69 -7.88
N SER A 86 -31.93 37.49 -8.90
CA SER A 86 -30.89 37.06 -9.86
C SER A 86 -29.91 38.14 -10.37
N VAL A 87 -28.71 37.68 -10.73
CA VAL A 87 -27.72 38.42 -11.54
C VAL A 87 -27.40 37.61 -12.81
N GLU A 88 -27.53 38.24 -13.99
CA GLU A 88 -27.14 37.68 -15.29
C GLU A 88 -26.14 38.64 -15.99
N CYS A 89 -24.93 38.14 -16.27
CA CYS A 89 -23.79 38.95 -16.75
C CYS A 89 -23.04 38.26 -17.91
N GLU A 90 -23.17 38.75 -19.16
CA GLU A 90 -22.45 38.14 -20.31
C GLU A 90 -20.95 38.47 -20.31
N HIS A 91 -20.58 39.77 -20.24
CA HIS A 91 -19.19 40.20 -20.36
C HIS A 91 -18.82 41.30 -19.35
N VAL A 92 -18.10 40.96 -18.28
CA VAL A 92 -17.73 41.89 -17.19
C VAL A 92 -16.22 41.91 -16.96
N GLY A 93 -15.65 43.07 -16.60
CA GLY A 93 -14.23 43.20 -16.25
C GLY A 93 -13.87 42.54 -14.91
N SER A 94 -14.43 43.03 -13.81
CA SER A 94 -14.48 42.38 -12.50
C SER A 94 -15.88 42.49 -11.90
N ALA A 95 -16.28 41.51 -11.10
CA ALA A 95 -17.57 41.50 -10.39
C ALA A 95 -17.33 41.43 -8.88
N GLU A 96 -17.87 42.40 -8.15
CA GLU A 96 -17.82 42.49 -6.67
C GLU A 96 -19.27 42.49 -6.16
N CYS A 97 -19.70 41.48 -5.40
CA CYS A 97 -21.09 41.36 -4.92
C CYS A 97 -21.18 40.85 -3.47
N GLU A 98 -21.63 41.66 -2.50
CA GLU A 98 -21.76 41.17 -1.11
C GLU A 98 -22.82 40.06 -1.01
N HIS A 99 -24.01 40.24 -1.59
CA HIS A 99 -25.08 39.23 -1.55
C HIS A 99 -25.90 39.10 -2.85
N VAL A 100 -26.00 37.87 -3.38
CA VAL A 100 -26.93 37.47 -4.46
C VAL A 100 -28.01 36.50 -3.95
N GLY A 101 -29.26 36.68 -4.41
CA GLY A 101 -30.47 36.05 -3.86
C GLY A 101 -30.67 34.54 -4.11
N GLU A 102 -31.19 34.16 -5.28
CA GLU A 102 -31.48 32.75 -5.65
C GLU A 102 -30.48 32.21 -6.69
N SER A 103 -30.02 33.02 -7.65
CA SER A 103 -29.12 32.54 -8.72
C SER A 103 -28.16 33.60 -9.28
N ALA A 104 -26.93 33.19 -9.61
CA ALA A 104 -25.98 33.99 -10.39
C ALA A 104 -25.53 33.24 -11.66
N GLN A 105 -25.59 33.91 -12.82
CA GLN A 105 -25.10 33.39 -14.10
C GLN A 105 -24.11 34.37 -14.74
N CYS A 106 -22.90 33.90 -15.06
CA CYS A 106 -21.85 34.70 -15.69
C CYS A 106 -21.21 33.96 -16.88
N GLU A 107 -21.30 34.51 -18.10
CA GLU A 107 -20.62 33.88 -19.26
C GLU A 107 -19.11 34.21 -19.28
N HIS A 108 -18.72 35.46 -19.05
CA HIS A 108 -17.31 35.88 -19.09
C HIS A 108 -16.98 36.98 -18.08
N VAL A 109 -16.24 36.63 -17.01
CA VAL A 109 -15.59 37.59 -16.09
C VAL A 109 -14.10 37.71 -16.44
N GLY A 110 -13.57 38.93 -16.52
CA GLY A 110 -12.28 39.21 -17.15
C GLY A 110 -11.03 39.13 -16.26
N GLU A 111 -11.11 39.62 -15.02
CA GLU A 111 -9.93 39.77 -14.14
C GLU A 111 -10.13 39.12 -12.76
N SER A 112 -11.28 39.29 -12.08
CA SER A 112 -11.62 38.65 -10.79
C SER A 112 -13.13 38.65 -10.49
N THR A 113 -13.57 37.70 -9.66
CA THR A 113 -14.89 37.70 -8.97
C THR A 113 -14.64 37.64 -7.45
N GLU A 114 -15.30 38.50 -6.67
CA GLU A 114 -15.23 38.55 -5.20
C GLU A 114 -16.66 38.66 -4.63
N CYS A 115 -17.09 37.68 -3.83
CA CYS A 115 -18.44 37.63 -3.26
C CYS A 115 -18.48 37.11 -1.81
N GLU A 116 -19.18 37.78 -0.89
CA GLU A 116 -19.42 37.20 0.45
C GLU A 116 -20.43 36.04 0.38
N HIS A 117 -21.55 36.21 -0.37
CA HIS A 117 -22.59 35.18 -0.47
C HIS A 117 -23.23 35.06 -1.87
N PHE A 118 -23.17 33.85 -2.44
CA PHE A 118 -24.05 33.42 -3.54
C PHE A 118 -25.35 32.75 -3.05
N GLY A 119 -26.37 32.74 -3.93
CA GLY A 119 -27.67 32.09 -3.71
C GLY A 119 -27.66 30.58 -3.94
N GLU A 120 -28.83 29.94 -4.04
CA GLU A 120 -28.96 28.48 -4.24
C GLU A 120 -28.09 27.93 -5.40
N ARG A 121 -27.90 28.70 -6.50
CA ARG A 121 -27.21 28.23 -7.72
C ARG A 121 -26.25 29.26 -8.31
N THR A 122 -25.08 28.78 -8.71
CA THR A 122 -24.07 29.59 -9.42
C THR A 122 -23.59 28.85 -10.66
N GLU A 123 -23.76 29.45 -11.84
CA GLU A 123 -23.31 28.89 -13.13
C GLU A 123 -22.29 29.85 -13.76
N HIS A 124 -21.08 29.38 -14.03
CA HIS A 124 -19.97 30.22 -14.52
C HIS A 124 -19.23 29.57 -15.71
N MET A 125 -19.40 30.13 -16.91
CA MET A 125 -18.82 29.56 -18.14
C MET A 125 -17.33 29.92 -18.29
N HIS A 126 -16.93 31.15 -17.98
CA HIS A 126 -15.53 31.56 -17.94
C HIS A 126 -15.28 32.62 -16.86
N VAL A 127 -14.54 32.27 -15.81
CA VAL A 127 -14.12 33.22 -14.79
C VAL A 127 -12.70 33.74 -15.05
N GLY A 128 -12.39 34.91 -14.47
CA GLY A 128 -11.12 35.60 -14.60
C GLY A 128 -9.98 34.91 -13.84
N LYS A 129 -8.94 35.67 -13.46
CA LYS A 129 -7.74 35.07 -12.83
C LYS A 129 -8.00 34.50 -11.45
N SER A 130 -8.97 35.02 -10.71
CA SER A 130 -9.24 34.60 -9.35
C SER A 130 -10.73 34.62 -9.02
N VAL A 131 -11.15 33.63 -8.23
CA VAL A 131 -12.41 33.59 -7.48
C VAL A 131 -12.09 33.57 -5.99
N GLU A 132 -12.71 34.45 -5.23
CA GLU A 132 -12.63 34.51 -3.76
C GLU A 132 -14.07 34.59 -3.21
N CYS A 133 -14.48 33.61 -2.39
CA CYS A 133 -15.85 33.49 -1.88
C CYS A 133 -15.89 33.02 -0.41
N GLU A 134 -16.62 33.73 0.47
CA GLU A 134 -16.90 33.20 1.82
C GLU A 134 -17.92 32.05 1.74
N HIS A 135 -19.01 32.23 0.97
CA HIS A 135 -20.08 31.24 0.85
C HIS A 135 -20.63 31.06 -0.57
N VAL A 136 -20.52 29.84 -1.09
CA VAL A 136 -21.25 29.34 -2.27
C VAL A 136 -22.46 28.51 -1.81
N GLY A 137 -23.61 28.63 -2.50
CA GLY A 137 -24.85 27.93 -2.13
C GLY A 137 -24.95 26.49 -2.61
N GLU A 138 -26.15 25.90 -2.55
CA GLU A 138 -26.43 24.45 -2.72
C GLU A 138 -25.69 23.79 -3.89
N SER A 139 -25.59 24.43 -5.06
CA SER A 139 -24.86 23.89 -6.22
C SER A 139 -24.08 24.94 -7.01
N ALA A 140 -22.85 24.62 -7.43
CA ALA A 140 -22.06 25.43 -8.35
C ALA A 140 -21.46 24.62 -9.52
N GLU A 141 -21.65 25.13 -10.73
CA GLU A 141 -21.19 24.54 -12.00
C GLU A 141 -20.22 25.52 -12.71
N CYS A 142 -18.98 25.09 -13.00
CA CYS A 142 -17.96 25.94 -13.63
C CYS A 142 -17.23 25.26 -14.82
N GLU A 143 -17.46 25.72 -16.06
CA GLU A 143 -16.69 25.22 -17.23
C GLU A 143 -15.20 25.63 -17.13
N HIS A 144 -14.91 26.86 -16.68
CA HIS A 144 -13.53 27.36 -16.60
C HIS A 144 -13.27 28.37 -15.48
N VAL A 145 -12.36 28.03 -14.56
CA VAL A 145 -11.78 28.92 -13.54
C VAL A 145 -10.30 29.21 -13.86
N GLY A 146 -9.85 30.45 -13.64
CA GLY A 146 -8.49 30.90 -13.97
C GLY A 146 -7.41 30.50 -12.96
N GLU A 147 -6.43 31.38 -12.75
CA GLU A 147 -5.19 31.07 -11.99
C GLU A 147 -5.44 30.54 -10.56
N SER A 148 -6.50 30.94 -9.85
CA SER A 148 -6.80 30.41 -8.50
C SER A 148 -8.28 30.47 -8.08
N ALA A 149 -8.75 29.46 -7.34
CA ALA A 149 -10.02 29.49 -6.60
C ALA A 149 -9.78 29.39 -5.09
N VAL A 150 -10.47 30.21 -4.28
CA VAL A 150 -10.43 30.16 -2.80
C VAL A 150 -11.85 30.25 -2.25
N CYS A 151 -12.26 29.29 -1.43
CA CYS A 151 -13.60 29.25 -0.82
C CYS A 151 -13.54 28.86 0.68
N GLU A 152 -14.15 29.65 1.59
CA GLU A 152 -14.31 29.19 2.99
C GLU A 152 -15.37 28.06 3.05
N HIS A 153 -16.50 28.23 2.36
CA HIS A 153 -17.58 27.23 2.33
C HIS A 153 -18.20 27.06 0.94
N VAL A 154 -18.19 25.83 0.43
CA VAL A 154 -18.96 25.39 -0.76
C VAL A 154 -20.16 24.54 -0.33
N GLY A 155 -21.26 24.60 -1.10
CA GLY A 155 -22.52 23.91 -0.79
C GLY A 155 -22.56 22.42 -1.11
N GLU A 156 -23.77 21.86 -1.23
CA GLU A 156 -24.01 20.41 -1.31
C GLU A 156 -23.30 19.71 -2.47
N SER A 157 -23.12 20.36 -3.64
CA SER A 157 -22.41 19.79 -4.80
C SER A 157 -21.58 20.80 -5.59
N VAL A 158 -20.39 20.38 -6.08
CA VAL A 158 -19.49 21.18 -6.92
C VAL A 158 -19.09 20.41 -8.18
N GLU A 159 -19.24 21.00 -9.37
CA GLU A 159 -18.85 20.41 -10.66
C GLU A 159 -17.97 21.40 -11.46
N CYS A 160 -16.71 21.03 -11.77
CA CYS A 160 -15.78 21.88 -12.54
C CYS A 160 -15.07 21.12 -13.68
N GLU A 161 -15.22 21.55 -14.95
CA GLU A 161 -14.44 20.97 -16.08
C GLU A 161 -12.94 21.37 -15.99
N HIS A 162 -12.65 22.64 -15.68
CA HIS A 162 -11.26 23.14 -15.73
C HIS A 162 -10.93 24.20 -14.67
N ILE A 163 -9.92 23.93 -13.83
CA ILE A 163 -9.36 24.88 -12.86
C ILE A 163 -7.86 25.11 -13.15
N GLY A 164 -7.40 26.36 -13.03
CA GLY A 164 -6.03 26.79 -13.39
C GLY A 164 -4.93 26.34 -12.43
N GLU A 165 -4.28 27.26 -11.69
CA GLU A 165 -3.06 26.88 -10.94
C GLU A 165 -3.36 26.27 -9.56
N SER A 166 -4.42 26.65 -8.84
CA SER A 166 -4.71 26.10 -7.50
C SER A 166 -6.16 26.21 -7.03
N VAL A 167 -6.59 25.27 -6.18
CA VAL A 167 -7.81 25.30 -5.35
C VAL A 167 -7.42 25.28 -3.86
N GLU A 168 -8.03 26.15 -3.06
CA GLU A 168 -7.92 26.17 -1.58
C GLU A 168 -9.34 26.26 -0.97
N CYS A 169 -9.76 25.24 -0.19
CA CYS A 169 -11.09 25.16 0.42
C CYS A 169 -11.04 24.76 1.90
N GLU A 170 -11.67 25.53 2.81
CA GLU A 170 -11.84 25.06 4.21
C GLU A 170 -12.93 23.97 4.30
N HIS A 171 -14.05 24.14 3.59
CA HIS A 171 -15.18 23.21 3.62
C HIS A 171 -15.87 23.02 2.26
N VAL A 172 -16.03 21.76 1.83
CA VAL A 172 -16.87 21.33 0.69
C VAL A 172 -18.01 20.44 1.20
N GLY A 173 -19.16 20.44 0.51
CA GLY A 173 -20.39 19.73 0.92
C GLY A 173 -20.42 18.24 0.58
N GLU A 174 -21.60 17.71 0.21
CA GLU A 174 -21.82 16.26 0.04
C GLU A 174 -21.01 15.65 -1.11
N SER A 175 -20.81 16.34 -2.24
CA SER A 175 -19.90 15.90 -3.32
C SER A 175 -19.03 17.01 -3.94
N ALA A 176 -17.88 16.58 -4.48
CA ALA A 176 -16.96 17.42 -5.27
C ALA A 176 -16.44 16.63 -6.48
N GLU A 177 -16.74 17.12 -7.69
CA GLU A 177 -16.38 16.50 -8.98
C GLU A 177 -15.56 17.51 -9.81
N CYS A 178 -14.37 17.13 -10.28
CA CYS A 178 -13.48 18.02 -11.05
C CYS A 178 -12.68 17.28 -12.14
N GLU A 179 -12.92 17.57 -13.42
CA GLU A 179 -12.20 16.90 -14.52
C GLU A 179 -10.69 17.26 -14.51
N HIS A 180 -10.33 18.55 -14.49
CA HIS A 180 -8.93 18.96 -14.61
C HIS A 180 -8.50 20.08 -13.64
N VAL A 181 -7.48 19.83 -12.80
CA VAL A 181 -6.86 20.83 -11.90
C VAL A 181 -5.37 21.02 -12.23
N GLY A 182 -4.97 22.22 -12.67
CA GLY A 182 -3.68 22.42 -13.33
C GLY A 182 -2.41 22.40 -12.48
N LYS A 183 -2.48 22.46 -11.14
CA LYS A 183 -1.37 22.05 -10.24
C LYS A 183 -1.83 21.44 -8.92
N SER A 184 -2.53 22.20 -8.07
CA SER A 184 -2.70 21.79 -6.66
C SER A 184 -4.12 21.96 -6.10
N VAL A 185 -4.53 20.99 -5.29
CA VAL A 185 -5.74 21.03 -4.46
C VAL A 185 -5.33 20.95 -2.98
N GLU A 186 -5.85 21.85 -2.15
CA GLU A 186 -5.74 21.83 -0.69
C GLU A 186 -7.14 21.99 -0.08
N CYS A 187 -7.65 20.95 0.58
CA CYS A 187 -9.00 20.92 1.15
C CYS A 187 -8.99 20.39 2.60
N GLN A 188 -9.41 21.20 3.60
CA GLN A 188 -9.41 20.76 5.01
C GLN A 188 -10.53 19.75 5.30
N HIS A 189 -11.74 20.01 4.81
CA HIS A 189 -12.91 19.15 5.06
C HIS A 189 -13.77 18.97 3.81
N VAL A 190 -13.99 17.73 3.40
CA VAL A 190 -14.97 17.36 2.36
C VAL A 190 -16.02 16.39 2.94
N GLY A 191 -17.24 16.41 2.38
CA GLY A 191 -18.34 15.55 2.78
C GLY A 191 -18.23 14.13 2.20
N GLU A 192 -19.35 13.58 1.72
CA GLU A 192 -19.48 12.13 1.49
C GLU A 192 -18.55 11.62 0.37
N ILE A 193 -18.43 12.32 -0.77
CA ILE A 193 -17.70 11.83 -1.96
C ILE A 193 -16.77 12.91 -2.58
N MET A 194 -15.66 12.48 -3.18
CA MET A 194 -14.69 13.30 -3.89
C MET A 194 -14.13 12.56 -5.13
N GLU A 195 -14.22 13.16 -6.31
CA GLU A 195 -13.78 12.59 -7.60
C GLU A 195 -12.91 13.60 -8.41
N TYR A 196 -11.71 13.20 -8.84
CA TYR A 196 -10.78 13.99 -9.68
C TYR A 196 -10.24 13.17 -10.88
N GLU A 197 -10.29 13.67 -12.13
CA GLU A 197 -9.75 12.96 -13.33
C GLU A 197 -8.28 13.30 -13.70
N ASP A 198 -7.75 14.47 -13.34
CA ASP A 198 -6.43 14.95 -13.80
C ASP A 198 -5.89 16.04 -12.82
N VAL A 199 -4.95 15.70 -11.92
CA VAL A 199 -4.35 16.67 -10.96
C VAL A 199 -2.87 16.92 -11.26
N GLY A 200 -2.54 18.13 -11.72
CA GLY A 200 -1.28 18.42 -12.40
C GLY A 200 0.02 18.35 -11.56
N VAL A 201 -0.05 18.41 -10.23
CA VAL A 201 1.10 18.27 -9.30
C VAL A 201 0.69 17.56 -8.01
N SER A 202 -0.19 18.12 -7.17
CA SER A 202 -0.41 17.59 -5.81
C SER A 202 -1.84 17.75 -5.27
N ALA A 203 -2.33 16.77 -4.53
CA ALA A 203 -3.61 16.85 -3.82
C ALA A 203 -3.40 16.58 -2.32
N GLN A 204 -3.95 17.43 -1.43
CA GLN A 204 -3.74 17.36 0.02
C GLN A 204 -5.08 17.53 0.80
N PHE A 205 -5.34 16.62 1.75
CA PHE A 205 -6.61 16.53 2.46
C PHE A 205 -6.47 16.19 3.96
N GLU A 206 -6.97 17.05 4.86
CA GLU A 206 -7.07 16.71 6.31
C GLU A 206 -8.21 15.69 6.55
N HIS A 207 -9.37 15.84 5.89
CA HIS A 207 -10.54 15.00 6.16
C HIS A 207 -11.48 14.79 4.95
N VAL A 208 -11.72 13.52 4.60
CA VAL A 208 -12.74 13.07 3.63
C VAL A 208 -13.80 12.18 4.32
N GLY A 209 -15.06 12.23 3.87
CA GLY A 209 -16.23 11.71 4.60
C GLY A 209 -16.53 10.22 4.44
N GLU A 210 -16.87 9.75 3.23
CA GLU A 210 -17.09 8.32 2.91
C GLU A 210 -16.09 7.80 1.86
N SER A 211 -15.89 8.43 0.69
CA SER A 211 -14.87 8.02 -0.31
C SER A 211 -14.04 9.18 -0.91
N ALA A 212 -12.83 8.85 -1.37
CA ALA A 212 -11.99 9.68 -2.23
C ALA A 212 -11.49 8.83 -3.42
N GLU A 213 -11.79 9.26 -4.65
CA GLU A 213 -11.43 8.60 -5.91
C GLU A 213 -10.57 9.57 -6.75
N HIS A 214 -9.38 9.14 -7.21
CA HIS A 214 -8.44 10.00 -7.95
C HIS A 214 -7.86 9.26 -9.17
N GLU A 215 -8.11 9.76 -10.39
CA GLU A 215 -7.40 9.37 -11.61
C GLU A 215 -6.27 10.40 -11.90
N HIS A 216 -5.10 9.92 -12.34
CA HIS A 216 -3.99 10.70 -12.91
C HIS A 216 -3.46 11.89 -12.05
N VAL A 217 -2.64 11.61 -11.02
CA VAL A 217 -2.00 12.64 -10.17
C VAL A 217 -0.51 12.82 -10.49
N GLY A 218 -0.07 14.06 -10.68
CA GLY A 218 1.19 14.41 -11.34
C GLY A 218 2.49 14.22 -10.55
N GLU A 219 2.53 14.57 -9.26
CA GLU A 219 3.64 14.34 -8.32
C GLU A 219 3.14 13.61 -7.05
N SER A 220 2.12 14.07 -6.30
CA SER A 220 1.72 13.42 -5.04
C SER A 220 0.25 13.51 -4.57
N VAL A 221 -0.18 12.53 -3.75
CA VAL A 221 -1.44 12.52 -2.98
C VAL A 221 -1.15 12.38 -1.48
N GLU A 222 -1.81 13.16 -0.61
CA GLU A 222 -1.64 13.14 0.85
C GLU A 222 -3.01 13.25 1.57
N CYS A 223 -3.37 12.24 2.35
CA CYS A 223 -4.66 12.13 3.05
C CYS A 223 -4.48 11.79 4.55
N GLU A 224 -4.76 12.72 5.47
CA GLU A 224 -4.70 12.41 6.92
C GLU A 224 -5.83 11.45 7.36
N HIS A 225 -7.07 11.68 6.91
CA HIS A 225 -8.23 10.94 7.38
C HIS A 225 -9.30 10.70 6.31
N THR A 226 -9.48 9.44 5.90
CA THR A 226 -10.52 9.01 4.95
C THR A 226 -11.62 8.17 5.62
N GLY A 227 -12.79 8.15 4.99
CA GLY A 227 -14.07 7.63 5.49
C GLY A 227 -14.18 6.10 5.55
N GLU A 228 -14.61 5.51 4.45
CA GLU A 228 -14.72 4.07 4.21
C GLU A 228 -13.61 3.64 3.25
N SER A 229 -13.54 4.18 2.00
CA SER A 229 -12.48 3.85 1.02
C SER A 229 -11.62 5.04 0.55
N ALA A 230 -10.38 4.75 0.13
CA ALA A 230 -9.48 5.66 -0.59
C ALA A 230 -8.94 4.95 -1.85
N GLU A 231 -9.23 5.46 -3.03
CA GLU A 231 -9.00 4.80 -4.33
C GLU A 231 -8.17 5.73 -5.23
N CYS A 232 -7.04 5.26 -5.77
CA CYS A 232 -6.10 6.07 -6.55
C CYS A 232 -5.54 5.32 -7.77
N GLU A 233 -5.87 5.78 -8.98
CA GLU A 233 -5.31 5.33 -10.26
C GLU A 233 -4.22 6.30 -10.77
N HIS A 234 -3.03 5.79 -11.07
CA HIS A 234 -1.92 6.51 -11.72
C HIS A 234 -1.35 7.73 -10.96
N VAL A 235 -0.61 7.48 -9.86
CA VAL A 235 0.08 8.53 -9.06
C VAL A 235 1.56 8.67 -9.44
N GLY A 236 2.04 9.91 -9.63
CA GLY A 236 3.28 10.24 -10.34
C GLY A 236 4.62 10.02 -9.60
N GLU A 237 4.75 10.48 -8.36
CA GLU A 237 5.91 10.21 -7.49
C GLU A 237 5.48 9.48 -6.20
N SER A 238 4.54 10.01 -5.39
CA SER A 238 4.19 9.37 -4.09
C SER A 238 2.73 9.48 -3.62
N MET A 239 2.27 8.50 -2.82
CA MET A 239 0.98 8.52 -2.13
C MET A 239 1.15 8.27 -0.63
N GLU A 240 0.55 9.10 0.22
CA GLU A 240 0.60 8.99 1.70
C GLU A 240 -0.84 9.00 2.28
N CYS A 241 -1.17 8.02 3.12
CA CYS A 241 -2.48 7.89 3.78
C CYS A 241 -2.33 7.52 5.28
N GLU A 242 -2.61 8.45 6.20
CA GLU A 242 -2.49 8.16 7.64
C GLU A 242 -3.62 7.22 8.14
N HIS A 243 -4.89 7.49 7.82
CA HIS A 243 -6.02 6.76 8.44
C HIS A 243 -7.18 6.50 7.47
N VAL A 244 -7.47 5.22 7.20
CA VAL A 244 -8.61 4.76 6.40
C VAL A 244 -9.38 3.67 7.15
N ARG A 245 -10.72 3.65 7.15
CA ARG A 245 -11.49 2.71 8.02
C ARG A 245 -11.84 1.37 7.38
N GLU A 246 -11.98 1.29 6.06
CA GLU A 246 -12.28 0.04 5.35
C GLU A 246 -11.14 -0.30 4.38
N SER A 247 -11.12 0.19 3.14
CA SER A 247 -10.07 -0.14 2.14
C SER A 247 -9.22 1.06 1.67
N ALA A 248 -7.96 0.82 1.34
CA ALA A 248 -7.15 1.72 0.51
C ALA A 248 -6.63 0.92 -0.70
N GLU A 249 -6.87 1.44 -1.91
CA GLU A 249 -6.70 0.71 -3.18
C GLU A 249 -5.86 1.57 -4.15
N CYS A 250 -4.70 1.04 -4.57
CA CYS A 250 -3.65 1.80 -5.27
C CYS A 250 -3.23 1.15 -6.61
N GLU A 251 -3.72 1.67 -7.74
CA GLU A 251 -3.27 1.28 -9.08
C GLU A 251 -2.16 2.21 -9.59
N HIS A 252 -1.00 1.66 -9.96
CA HIS A 252 0.10 2.37 -10.63
C HIS A 252 0.69 3.62 -9.91
N VAL A 253 1.46 3.42 -8.84
CA VAL A 253 2.20 4.47 -8.10
C VAL A 253 3.68 4.55 -8.51
N GLY A 254 4.20 5.77 -8.70
CA GLY A 254 5.47 6.05 -9.39
C GLY A 254 6.78 5.74 -8.66
N GLU A 255 6.97 6.22 -7.43
CA GLU A 255 8.13 5.91 -6.57
C GLU A 255 7.66 5.18 -5.27
N SER A 256 6.81 5.78 -4.43
CA SER A 256 6.35 5.16 -3.16
C SER A 256 4.87 5.25 -2.83
N ALA A 257 4.36 4.25 -2.11
CA ALA A 257 3.06 4.28 -1.43
C ALA A 257 3.23 3.98 0.07
N GLU A 258 2.73 4.86 0.93
CA GLU A 258 2.91 4.83 2.39
C GLU A 258 1.53 4.90 3.09
N CYS A 259 1.20 3.88 3.89
CA CYS A 259 -0.11 3.74 4.54
C CYS A 259 0.05 3.40 6.04
N VAL A 260 -0.48 4.25 6.94
CA VAL A 260 -0.21 4.10 8.39
C VAL A 260 -1.25 3.24 9.09
N HIS A 261 -2.55 3.55 8.96
CA HIS A 261 -3.62 2.83 9.67
C HIS A 261 -4.81 2.54 8.76
N ILE A 262 -4.91 1.30 8.26
CA ILE A 262 -6.03 0.85 7.43
C ILE A 262 -6.88 -0.19 8.20
N GLY A 263 -8.19 0.04 8.25
CA GLY A 263 -9.10 -0.70 9.13
C GLY A 263 -9.53 -2.08 8.64
N VAL A 264 -9.46 -2.38 7.32
CA VAL A 264 -9.75 -3.71 6.76
C VAL A 264 -8.72 -4.12 5.70
N ARG A 265 -8.58 -3.39 4.57
CA ARG A 265 -7.84 -3.85 3.37
C ARG A 265 -6.86 -2.85 2.77
N ALA A 266 -5.67 -3.29 2.42
CA ALA A 266 -4.60 -2.45 1.86
C ALA A 266 -4.06 -3.09 0.57
N ASP A 267 -4.57 -2.67 -0.58
CA ASP A 267 -4.45 -3.41 -1.83
C ASP A 267 -3.69 -2.56 -2.88
N CYS A 268 -2.59 -3.09 -3.43
CA CYS A 268 -1.59 -2.32 -4.19
C CYS A 268 -1.08 -3.08 -5.43
N GLU A 269 -1.61 -2.78 -6.63
CA GLU A 269 -1.21 -3.51 -7.84
C GLU A 269 0.25 -3.22 -8.25
N HIS A 270 0.60 -1.96 -8.49
CA HIS A 270 1.78 -1.60 -9.27
C HIS A 270 2.56 -0.43 -8.65
N ILE A 271 3.69 -0.69 -7.99
CA ILE A 271 4.51 0.32 -7.28
C ILE A 271 5.95 0.34 -7.82
N GLY A 272 6.48 1.54 -8.11
CA GLY A 272 7.75 1.72 -8.84
C GLY A 272 9.05 1.48 -8.05
N GLU A 273 9.16 1.97 -6.81
CA GLU A 273 10.29 1.65 -5.91
C GLU A 273 9.81 0.87 -4.67
N SER A 274 8.97 1.44 -3.78
CA SER A 274 8.70 0.84 -2.45
C SER A 274 7.28 1.01 -1.89
N ALA A 275 6.80 0.03 -1.13
CA ALA A 275 5.52 0.03 -0.43
C ALA A 275 5.71 -0.08 1.10
N GLN A 276 4.98 0.71 1.91
CA GLN A 276 5.05 0.66 3.38
C GLN A 276 3.67 0.65 4.04
N CYS A 277 3.47 -0.22 5.04
CA CYS A 277 2.21 -0.39 5.77
C CYS A 277 2.42 -0.58 7.30
N GLU A 278 2.18 0.43 8.14
CA GLU A 278 2.35 0.26 9.61
C GLU A 278 1.30 -0.70 10.20
N HIS A 279 0.00 -0.45 9.98
CA HIS A 279 -1.09 -1.18 10.64
C HIS A 279 -2.27 -1.46 9.70
N VAL A 280 -2.48 -2.74 9.34
CA VAL A 280 -3.58 -3.19 8.47
C VAL A 280 -4.50 -4.18 9.21
N GLY A 281 -5.82 -3.97 9.09
CA GLY A 281 -6.83 -4.54 9.98
C GLY A 281 -7.25 -5.99 9.71
N GLU A 282 -7.44 -6.39 8.45
CA GLU A 282 -7.71 -7.78 8.04
C GLU A 282 -6.64 -8.28 7.04
N SER A 283 -6.47 -7.68 5.85
CA SER A 283 -5.43 -8.12 4.89
C SER A 283 -4.70 -7.00 4.15
N ALA A 284 -3.47 -7.29 3.71
CA ALA A 284 -2.69 -6.45 2.80
C ALA A 284 -2.21 -7.29 1.59
N GLU A 285 -2.43 -6.77 0.38
CA GLU A 285 -2.31 -7.50 -0.90
C GLU A 285 -1.49 -6.65 -1.89
N CYS A 286 -0.38 -7.18 -2.44
CA CYS A 286 0.53 -6.46 -3.34
C CYS A 286 0.93 -7.29 -4.59
N GLU A 287 0.65 -6.85 -5.83
CA GLU A 287 0.95 -7.66 -7.04
C GLU A 287 2.33 -7.44 -7.68
N HIS A 288 2.85 -6.20 -7.69
CA HIS A 288 4.06 -5.86 -8.45
C HIS A 288 4.81 -4.66 -7.84
N VAL A 289 5.84 -4.93 -7.04
CA VAL A 289 6.70 -3.90 -6.43
C VAL A 289 8.10 -3.88 -7.07
N GLY A 290 8.54 -2.71 -7.53
CA GLY A 290 9.66 -2.51 -8.46
C GLY A 290 11.08 -2.67 -7.89
N GLU A 291 12.00 -1.73 -8.17
CA GLU A 291 13.45 -1.93 -7.86
C GLU A 291 13.81 -1.83 -6.35
N SER A 292 12.85 -1.87 -5.41
CA SER A 292 13.14 -1.86 -3.95
C SER A 292 12.19 -2.78 -3.14
N SER A 293 11.63 -2.34 -2.01
CA SER A 293 11.14 -3.21 -0.93
C SER A 293 9.70 -2.95 -0.46
N VAL A 294 9.13 -3.97 0.19
CA VAL A 294 7.87 -3.92 0.95
C VAL A 294 8.18 -4.02 2.44
N GLU A 295 7.67 -3.09 3.25
CA GLU A 295 7.88 -3.07 4.71
C GLU A 295 6.54 -2.95 5.47
N CYS A 296 6.24 -3.92 6.36
CA CYS A 296 4.97 -3.94 7.11
C CYS A 296 5.17 -4.20 8.62
N GLU A 297 4.67 -3.35 9.53
CA GLU A 297 4.81 -3.63 10.97
C GLU A 297 3.75 -4.64 11.47
N HIS A 298 2.46 -4.41 11.19
CA HIS A 298 1.36 -5.15 11.82
C HIS A 298 0.18 -5.43 10.86
N ILE A 299 -0.05 -6.71 10.53
CA ILE A 299 -1.16 -7.17 9.67
C ILE A 299 -2.07 -8.13 10.44
N GLY A 300 -3.39 -7.96 10.30
CA GLY A 300 -4.43 -8.55 11.15
C GLY A 300 -4.76 -10.03 10.95
N GLU A 301 -5.02 -10.46 9.71
CA GLU A 301 -5.33 -11.85 9.33
C GLU A 301 -4.33 -12.37 8.25
N SER A 302 -4.31 -11.83 7.03
CA SER A 302 -3.41 -12.29 5.93
C SER A 302 -2.51 -11.22 5.30
N ALA A 303 -1.33 -11.63 4.83
CA ALA A 303 -0.40 -10.80 4.06
C ALA A 303 0.02 -11.53 2.77
N GLU A 304 -0.24 -10.95 1.60
CA GLU A 304 -0.11 -11.60 0.29
C GLU A 304 0.73 -10.70 -0.65
N CYS A 305 1.82 -11.23 -1.24
CA CYS A 305 2.72 -10.45 -2.11
C CYS A 305 3.23 -11.26 -3.34
N GLU A 306 2.93 -10.79 -4.55
CA GLU A 306 3.52 -11.30 -5.80
C GLU A 306 4.68 -10.40 -6.28
N HIS A 307 5.65 -11.00 -6.98
CA HIS A 307 6.64 -10.32 -7.85
C HIS A 307 7.35 -9.08 -7.27
N VAL A 308 8.08 -9.23 -6.15
CA VAL A 308 8.82 -8.14 -5.46
C VAL A 308 10.30 -8.08 -5.88
N GLY A 309 10.80 -6.91 -6.30
CA GLY A 309 12.12 -6.80 -6.96
C GLY A 309 13.38 -6.90 -6.08
N GLU A 310 13.45 -6.30 -4.89
CA GLU A 310 14.51 -6.60 -3.91
C GLU A 310 14.00 -7.43 -2.71
N SER A 311 13.19 -6.87 -1.80
CA SER A 311 12.91 -7.57 -0.53
C SER A 311 11.58 -7.26 0.18
N VAL A 312 11.16 -8.19 1.04
CA VAL A 312 9.99 -8.07 1.93
C VAL A 312 10.42 -8.15 3.40
N GLU A 313 9.98 -7.21 4.26
CA GLU A 313 10.19 -7.26 5.72
C GLU A 313 8.84 -7.08 6.43
N CYS A 314 8.39 -8.08 7.21
CA CYS A 314 7.16 -7.95 8.02
C CYS A 314 7.36 -8.38 9.48
N GLN A 315 7.08 -7.48 10.44
CA GLN A 315 7.31 -7.78 11.86
C GLN A 315 6.24 -8.73 12.43
N HIS A 316 4.96 -8.44 12.22
CA HIS A 316 3.85 -9.20 12.82
C HIS A 316 2.70 -9.45 11.83
N VAL A 317 2.40 -10.72 11.54
CA VAL A 317 1.22 -11.13 10.75
C VAL A 317 0.36 -12.13 11.54
N GLY A 318 -0.96 -11.91 11.54
CA GLY A 318 -1.89 -12.46 12.53
C GLY A 318 -2.33 -13.91 12.34
N GLU A 319 -2.56 -14.38 11.11
CA GLU A 319 -2.89 -15.79 10.80
C GLU A 319 -2.00 -16.34 9.66
N ILE A 320 -2.02 -15.75 8.45
CA ILE A 320 -1.44 -16.33 7.22
C ILE A 320 -0.48 -15.36 6.50
N MET A 321 0.56 -15.88 5.86
CA MET A 321 1.45 -15.13 4.95
C MET A 321 1.77 -15.95 3.69
N GLU A 322 1.61 -15.38 2.50
CA GLU A 322 1.86 -16.05 1.21
C GLU A 322 2.66 -15.10 0.28
N TYR A 323 3.66 -15.60 -0.45
CA TYR A 323 4.33 -14.80 -1.49
C TYR A 323 5.05 -15.62 -2.60
N GLU A 324 5.09 -15.05 -3.82
CA GLU A 324 5.72 -15.62 -5.03
C GLU A 324 6.75 -14.64 -5.65
N ASP A 325 7.86 -15.17 -6.17
CA ASP A 325 8.81 -14.46 -7.06
C ASP A 325 9.55 -13.25 -6.41
N VAL A 326 10.15 -13.45 -5.23
CA VAL A 326 10.90 -12.40 -4.48
C VAL A 326 12.38 -12.36 -4.91
N GLY A 327 12.83 -11.22 -5.43
CA GLY A 327 14.09 -11.07 -6.17
C GLY A 327 15.39 -11.23 -5.38
N VAL A 328 15.43 -10.86 -4.10
CA VAL A 328 16.62 -11.03 -3.22
C VAL A 328 16.27 -11.70 -1.90
N SER A 329 15.48 -11.08 -1.01
CA SER A 329 15.31 -11.62 0.34
C SER A 329 13.99 -11.30 1.04
N ALA A 330 13.65 -12.10 2.06
CA ALA A 330 12.46 -11.90 2.88
C ALA A 330 12.75 -12.17 4.38
N GLN A 331 12.25 -11.32 5.29
CA GLN A 331 12.60 -11.34 6.72
C GLN A 331 11.38 -11.12 7.62
N PHE A 332 11.21 -11.97 8.65
CA PHE A 332 10.01 -11.97 9.50
C PHE A 332 10.28 -12.26 10.98
N GLU A 333 9.72 -11.46 11.90
CA GLU A 333 9.78 -11.75 13.35
C GLU A 333 8.69 -12.73 13.81
N HIS A 334 7.42 -12.51 13.44
CA HIS A 334 6.28 -13.23 14.03
C HIS A 334 5.11 -13.48 13.05
N ILE A 335 4.75 -14.75 12.85
CA ILE A 335 3.60 -15.19 12.03
C ILE A 335 2.69 -16.14 12.84
N GLY A 336 1.37 -15.96 12.73
CA GLY A 336 0.38 -16.50 13.66
C GLY A 336 -0.01 -17.98 13.52
N GLU A 337 -0.29 -18.46 12.31
CA GLU A 337 -0.60 -19.88 12.02
C GLU A 337 0.32 -20.43 10.91
N SER A 338 0.21 -19.96 9.66
CA SER A 338 0.96 -20.51 8.51
C SER A 338 1.77 -19.45 7.72
N ALA A 339 2.78 -19.93 6.98
CA ALA A 339 3.57 -19.09 6.07
C ALA A 339 4.12 -19.88 4.86
N GLU A 340 3.64 -19.57 3.66
CA GLU A 340 3.93 -20.27 2.39
C GLU A 340 4.75 -19.36 1.44
N ARG A 341 5.71 -19.93 0.68
CA ARG A 341 6.78 -19.16 0.00
C ARG A 341 7.28 -19.85 -1.26
N GLU A 342 7.14 -19.23 -2.43
CA GLU A 342 7.64 -19.78 -3.70
C GLU A 342 8.63 -18.80 -4.40
N HIS A 343 9.71 -19.34 -4.98
CA HIS A 343 10.66 -18.63 -5.86
C HIS A 343 11.39 -17.43 -5.21
N VAL A 344 12.32 -17.68 -4.26
CA VAL A 344 13.11 -16.61 -3.59
C VAL A 344 14.59 -16.59 -3.97
N GLY A 345 15.09 -15.43 -4.40
CA GLY A 345 16.39 -15.25 -5.06
C GLY A 345 17.65 -15.60 -4.26
N GLU A 346 17.90 -14.95 -3.11
CA GLU A 346 19.09 -15.20 -2.26
C GLU A 346 18.73 -15.83 -0.89
N SER A 347 17.79 -15.29 -0.11
CA SER A 347 17.58 -15.78 1.28
C SER A 347 16.24 -15.44 1.95
N VAL A 348 15.70 -16.35 2.77
CA VAL A 348 14.59 -16.10 3.71
C VAL A 348 15.02 -16.32 5.18
N GLU A 349 14.62 -15.42 6.09
CA GLU A 349 14.80 -15.54 7.54
C GLU A 349 13.46 -15.42 8.28
N CYS A 350 13.17 -16.33 9.23
CA CYS A 350 11.93 -16.37 10.02
C CYS A 350 12.21 -16.68 11.49
N GLN A 351 11.87 -15.79 12.42
CA GLN A 351 12.14 -16.02 13.85
C GLN A 351 11.05 -16.88 14.54
N HIS A 352 9.77 -16.62 14.28
CA HIS A 352 8.66 -17.35 14.94
C HIS A 352 7.46 -17.58 14.01
N VAL A 353 7.13 -18.85 13.74
CA VAL A 353 5.92 -19.27 13.02
C VAL A 353 5.05 -20.18 13.90
N GLY A 354 3.73 -19.93 13.91
CA GLY A 354 2.80 -20.48 14.92
C GLY A 354 2.44 -21.95 14.79
N GLU A 355 2.18 -22.46 13.58
CA GLU A 355 1.93 -23.88 13.30
C GLU A 355 2.84 -24.40 12.17
N ILE A 356 2.78 -23.85 10.95
CA ILE A 356 3.43 -24.42 9.74
C ILE A 356 4.25 -23.37 8.98
N THR A 357 5.44 -23.74 8.49
CA THR A 357 6.19 -22.93 7.51
C THR A 357 6.61 -23.77 6.31
N GLU A 358 6.40 -23.24 5.10
CA GLU A 358 6.71 -23.92 3.83
C GLU A 358 7.66 -23.04 2.98
N TYR A 359 8.57 -23.67 2.24
CA TYR A 359 9.58 -23.02 1.40
C TYR A 359 9.81 -23.81 0.09
N GLU A 360 9.49 -23.26 -1.08
CA GLU A 360 9.74 -23.87 -2.40
C GLU A 360 10.65 -23.00 -3.30
N ASP A 361 11.65 -23.61 -3.95
CA ASP A 361 12.58 -22.96 -4.91
C ASP A 361 13.27 -21.70 -4.31
N VAL A 362 13.92 -21.87 -3.15
CA VAL A 362 14.55 -20.78 -2.37
C VAL A 362 16.09 -20.88 -2.38
N GLY A 363 16.79 -19.74 -2.47
CA GLY A 363 18.26 -19.65 -2.36
C GLY A 363 18.82 -20.23 -1.05
N SER A 364 18.49 -19.62 0.10
CA SER A 364 18.74 -20.17 1.44
C SER A 364 17.55 -19.89 2.36
N ALA A 365 17.27 -20.78 3.31
CA ALA A 365 16.15 -20.64 4.25
C ALA A 365 16.61 -20.83 5.71
N GLN A 366 16.19 -19.92 6.59
CA GLN A 366 16.47 -19.97 8.02
C GLN A 366 15.17 -19.82 8.83
N CYS A 367 14.95 -20.72 9.81
CA CYS A 367 13.80 -20.69 10.71
C CYS A 367 14.25 -20.91 12.17
N GLU A 368 14.11 -19.93 13.07
CA GLU A 368 14.49 -20.10 14.49
C GLU A 368 13.44 -20.90 15.30
N HIS A 369 12.16 -20.87 14.90
CA HIS A 369 11.07 -21.55 15.60
C HIS A 369 9.83 -21.78 14.69
N ALA A 370 9.42 -23.04 14.49
CA ALA A 370 8.09 -23.40 13.96
C ALA A 370 7.30 -24.27 14.95
N GLY A 371 6.00 -24.01 15.11
CA GLY A 371 5.18 -24.56 16.19
C GLY A 371 4.73 -26.02 16.05
N GLU A 372 4.43 -26.49 14.84
CA GLU A 372 4.16 -27.89 14.52
C GLU A 372 5.13 -28.42 13.43
N SER A 373 5.22 -27.80 12.25
CA SER A 373 6.10 -28.27 11.16
C SER A 373 6.87 -27.21 10.36
N ALA A 374 7.94 -27.67 9.70
CA ALA A 374 8.64 -26.95 8.65
C ALA A 374 8.87 -27.88 7.44
N GLU A 375 8.47 -27.46 6.24
CA GLU A 375 8.53 -28.25 5.00
C GLU A 375 9.30 -27.44 3.94
N CYS A 376 10.26 -28.07 3.24
CA CYS A 376 11.23 -27.36 2.39
C CYS A 376 11.57 -28.16 1.11
N GLU A 377 11.27 -27.60 -0.08
CA GLU A 377 11.67 -28.17 -1.37
C GLU A 377 12.63 -27.25 -2.16
N ASN A 378 13.64 -27.85 -2.81
CA ASN A 378 14.52 -27.22 -3.80
C ASN A 378 15.36 -26.02 -3.27
N ILE A 379 16.10 -26.23 -2.17
CA ILE A 379 16.95 -25.20 -1.56
C ILE A 379 18.34 -25.11 -2.24
N GLY A 380 18.71 -23.91 -2.71
CA GLY A 380 19.86 -23.67 -3.59
C GLY A 380 21.25 -23.60 -2.94
N GLU A 381 21.35 -23.22 -1.67
CA GLU A 381 22.59 -23.23 -0.87
C GLU A 381 22.33 -23.90 0.49
N SER A 382 21.72 -23.21 1.45
CA SER A 382 21.61 -23.69 2.85
C SER A 382 20.20 -23.65 3.46
N LEU A 383 19.90 -24.66 4.28
CA LEU A 383 18.71 -24.76 5.12
C LEU A 383 19.12 -24.89 6.59
N GLU A 384 18.69 -23.96 7.45
CA GLU A 384 18.95 -23.97 8.90
C GLU A 384 17.62 -23.86 9.68
N CYS A 385 17.28 -24.89 10.47
CA CYS A 385 16.00 -24.95 11.22
C CYS A 385 16.23 -25.27 12.71
N GLU A 386 15.91 -24.32 13.59
CA GLU A 386 15.93 -24.52 15.05
C GLU A 386 14.52 -24.75 15.63
N HIS A 387 14.46 -25.48 16.75
CA HIS A 387 13.33 -25.53 17.69
C HIS A 387 11.94 -25.92 17.10
N ILE A 388 11.91 -26.74 16.05
CA ILE A 388 10.67 -27.22 15.40
C ILE A 388 9.84 -28.14 16.32
N GLY A 389 8.52 -27.89 16.41
CA GLY A 389 7.62 -28.49 17.41
C GLY A 389 7.34 -29.99 17.27
N GLU A 390 6.93 -30.47 16.10
CA GLU A 390 6.75 -31.90 15.79
C GLU A 390 7.73 -32.37 14.69
N SER A 391 7.62 -31.88 13.45
CA SER A 391 8.35 -32.46 12.30
C SER A 391 9.03 -31.45 11.37
N ALA A 392 10.17 -31.83 10.81
CA ALA A 392 10.81 -31.10 9.72
C ALA A 392 11.07 -32.05 8.53
N GLU A 393 10.64 -31.67 7.33
CA GLU A 393 10.75 -32.47 6.11
C GLU A 393 11.47 -31.66 5.01
N CYS A 394 12.50 -32.22 4.37
CA CYS A 394 13.30 -31.50 3.38
C CYS A 394 13.65 -32.31 2.11
N GLU A 395 13.32 -31.80 0.93
CA GLU A 395 13.71 -32.39 -0.37
C GLU A 395 14.63 -31.47 -1.17
N HIS A 396 15.68 -32.04 -1.79
CA HIS A 396 16.54 -31.38 -2.77
C HIS A 396 17.27 -30.11 -2.27
N VAL A 397 18.27 -30.28 -1.38
CA VAL A 397 19.13 -29.18 -0.89
C VAL A 397 20.55 -29.28 -1.49
N GLU A 398 21.05 -28.24 -2.19
CA GLU A 398 22.30 -28.33 -2.97
C GLU A 398 23.63 -28.26 -2.17
N GLU A 399 23.74 -27.54 -1.04
CA GLU A 399 24.98 -27.48 -0.22
C GLU A 399 24.82 -28.07 1.20
N SER A 400 24.00 -27.49 2.07
CA SER A 400 23.94 -27.91 3.49
C SER A 400 22.57 -27.84 4.18
N VAL A 401 22.32 -28.81 5.06
CA VAL A 401 21.15 -28.86 5.97
C VAL A 401 21.62 -28.90 7.43
N GLU A 402 21.11 -28.02 8.28
CA GLU A 402 21.34 -28.06 9.73
C GLU A 402 20.00 -27.97 10.49
N HIS A 403 19.71 -28.95 11.34
CA HIS A 403 18.48 -29.00 12.16
C HIS A 403 18.83 -29.14 13.65
N GLU A 404 18.39 -28.19 14.48
CA GLU A 404 18.50 -28.27 15.94
C GLU A 404 17.12 -28.42 16.61
N HIS A 405 17.04 -29.26 17.64
CA HIS A 405 15.93 -29.31 18.60
C HIS A 405 14.54 -29.69 18.06
N VAL A 406 14.45 -30.48 16.98
CA VAL A 406 13.18 -30.98 16.42
C VAL A 406 12.46 -31.97 17.35
N GLY A 407 11.19 -31.71 17.66
CA GLY A 407 10.45 -32.35 18.76
C GLY A 407 10.01 -33.81 18.56
N VAL A 408 9.76 -34.27 17.33
CA VAL A 408 9.39 -35.67 17.02
C VAL A 408 10.27 -36.25 15.91
N SER A 409 10.27 -35.67 14.70
CA SER A 409 10.91 -36.34 13.55
C SER A 409 11.53 -35.43 12.48
N VAL A 410 12.59 -35.93 11.84
CA VAL A 410 13.17 -35.34 10.64
C VAL A 410 13.20 -36.39 9.51
N GLU A 411 12.83 -35.97 8.30
CA GLU A 411 12.91 -36.77 7.07
C GLU A 411 13.48 -35.91 5.94
N CYS A 412 14.66 -36.27 5.42
CA CYS A 412 15.32 -35.51 4.36
C CYS A 412 15.76 -36.36 3.17
N GLU A 413 15.36 -35.95 1.96
CA GLU A 413 15.75 -36.56 0.70
C GLU A 413 16.74 -35.66 -0.08
N HIS A 414 17.79 -36.28 -0.63
CA HIS A 414 18.69 -35.64 -1.59
C HIS A 414 19.40 -34.35 -1.10
N VAL A 415 20.18 -34.43 -0.01
CA VAL A 415 21.07 -33.31 0.43
C VAL A 415 22.50 -33.43 -0.13
N GLY A 416 23.03 -32.28 -0.54
CA GLY A 416 24.22 -32.09 -1.38
C GLY A 416 25.56 -32.40 -0.71
N GLU A 417 26.23 -31.43 -0.10
CA GLU A 417 27.54 -31.66 0.53
C GLU A 417 27.40 -32.23 1.96
N SER A 418 26.62 -31.57 2.83
CA SER A 418 26.57 -31.96 4.26
C SER A 418 25.20 -31.85 4.94
N ALA A 419 24.97 -32.70 5.94
CA ALA A 419 23.78 -32.67 6.79
C ALA A 419 24.16 -32.79 8.27
N LYS A 420 23.57 -31.95 9.13
CA LYS A 420 23.73 -31.98 10.60
C LYS A 420 22.39 -32.02 11.32
N TYR A 421 22.32 -32.84 12.38
CA TYR A 421 21.11 -33.02 13.17
C TYR A 421 21.43 -33.09 14.67
N GLU A 422 21.01 -32.09 15.44
CA GLU A 422 21.20 -32.05 16.90
C GLU A 422 19.87 -32.16 17.67
N ASN A 423 19.83 -33.03 18.69
CA ASN A 423 18.76 -33.13 19.69
C ASN A 423 17.36 -33.54 19.16
N ILE A 424 17.29 -34.45 18.18
CA ILE A 424 16.04 -34.92 17.55
C ILE A 424 15.22 -35.84 18.47
N GLY A 425 13.92 -35.56 18.62
CA GLY A 425 13.05 -36.10 19.68
C GLY A 425 12.72 -37.61 19.64
N GLU A 426 12.29 -38.16 18.51
CA GLU A 426 12.02 -39.60 18.34
C GLU A 426 12.80 -40.21 17.15
N THR A 427 12.60 -39.75 15.91
CA THR A 427 13.13 -40.44 14.71
C THR A 427 13.73 -39.55 13.64
N MET A 428 14.86 -39.96 13.06
CA MET A 428 15.53 -39.29 11.95
C MET A 428 15.69 -40.25 10.75
N LYS A 429 15.43 -39.76 9.53
CA LYS A 429 15.60 -40.49 8.26
C LYS A 429 16.29 -39.63 7.20
N CYS A 430 17.30 -40.19 6.52
CA CYS A 430 17.92 -39.60 5.33
C CYS A 430 18.02 -40.62 4.17
N GLU A 431 17.48 -40.30 2.99
CA GLU A 431 17.68 -41.15 1.80
C GLU A 431 19.11 -41.03 1.27
N GLN A 432 19.59 -39.80 1.01
CA GLN A 432 20.83 -39.53 0.27
C GLN A 432 21.54 -38.25 0.77
N VAL A 433 22.81 -38.39 1.19
CA VAL A 433 23.72 -37.30 1.62
C VAL A 433 25.06 -37.44 0.87
N GLY A 434 25.55 -36.38 0.20
CA GLY A 434 26.64 -36.49 -0.78
C GLY A 434 28.07 -36.55 -0.24
N GLU A 435 28.47 -35.79 0.79
CA GLU A 435 29.74 -35.99 1.49
C GLU A 435 29.54 -36.47 2.94
N SER A 436 29.02 -35.64 3.85
CA SER A 436 29.02 -35.91 5.31
C SER A 436 27.66 -35.82 6.01
N ASP A 437 27.40 -36.79 6.89
CA ASP A 437 26.20 -36.93 7.73
C ASP A 437 26.62 -36.93 9.22
N GLU A 438 26.22 -35.92 9.99
CA GLU A 438 26.62 -35.72 11.41
C GLU A 438 25.38 -35.65 12.32
N CYS A 439 25.26 -36.55 13.30
CA CYS A 439 24.07 -36.67 14.18
C CYS A 439 24.45 -36.68 15.67
N GLU A 440 23.89 -35.78 16.47
CA GLU A 440 23.99 -35.81 17.94
C GLU A 440 22.61 -35.91 18.62
N HIS A 441 22.51 -36.76 19.65
CA HIS A 441 21.36 -36.81 20.57
C HIS A 441 19.98 -37.22 19.98
N VAL A 442 19.95 -38.13 18.99
CA VAL A 442 18.71 -38.71 18.44
C VAL A 442 17.99 -39.64 19.44
N GLY A 443 16.69 -39.40 19.65
CA GLY A 443 15.87 -39.97 20.72
C GLY A 443 15.67 -41.48 20.72
N ASP A 444 15.06 -42.06 19.66
CA ASP A 444 14.77 -43.49 19.54
C ASP A 444 15.49 -44.14 18.34
N SER A 445 15.42 -43.59 17.13
CA SER A 445 16.08 -44.21 15.95
C SER A 445 16.52 -43.27 14.82
N GLU A 446 17.61 -43.67 14.17
CA GLU A 446 18.31 -43.00 13.07
C GLU A 446 18.48 -44.00 11.90
N GLN A 447 18.11 -43.61 10.67
CA GLN A 447 18.29 -44.44 9.46
C GLN A 447 18.77 -43.60 8.27
N CYS A 448 19.94 -43.95 7.72
CA CYS A 448 20.51 -43.29 6.54
C CYS A 448 20.86 -44.30 5.44
N ASP A 449 20.20 -44.22 4.29
CA ASP A 449 20.35 -45.24 3.23
C ASP A 449 21.64 -45.03 2.41
N HIS A 450 21.98 -43.80 2.00
CA HIS A 450 23.17 -43.48 1.22
C HIS A 450 23.94 -42.25 1.76
N VAL A 451 25.15 -42.47 2.30
CA VAL A 451 26.09 -41.38 2.68
C VAL A 451 27.41 -41.50 1.88
N GLY A 452 27.80 -40.44 1.18
CA GLY A 452 28.81 -40.52 0.11
C GLY A 452 30.28 -40.57 0.55
N VAL A 453 30.66 -39.97 1.69
CA VAL A 453 32.02 -40.00 2.27
C VAL A 453 32.03 -40.46 3.73
N SER A 454 31.37 -39.77 4.66
CA SER A 454 31.48 -40.04 6.10
C SER A 454 30.19 -39.87 6.88
N ALA A 455 29.92 -40.79 7.80
CA ALA A 455 28.82 -40.69 8.77
C ALA A 455 29.35 -40.74 10.21
N GLU A 456 28.95 -39.79 11.06
CA GLU A 456 29.33 -39.76 12.48
C GLU A 456 28.08 -39.54 13.34
N CYS A 457 27.75 -40.49 14.22
CA CYS A 457 26.56 -40.39 15.07
C CYS A 457 26.82 -40.69 16.56
N GLU A 458 26.47 -39.73 17.40
CA GLU A 458 26.64 -39.72 18.85
C GLU A 458 25.30 -39.82 19.59
N HIS A 459 25.27 -40.64 20.65
CA HIS A 459 24.22 -40.66 21.67
C HIS A 459 22.81 -41.16 21.28
N VAL A 460 22.65 -41.85 20.15
CA VAL A 460 21.39 -42.46 19.67
C VAL A 460 20.75 -43.47 20.64
N GLY A 461 19.43 -43.37 20.86
CA GLY A 461 18.65 -44.17 21.80
C GLY A 461 18.58 -45.69 21.57
N GLU A 462 17.63 -46.18 20.75
CA GLU A 462 17.53 -47.61 20.45
C GLU A 462 18.48 -48.02 19.30
N SER A 463 18.39 -47.39 18.12
CA SER A 463 19.13 -47.88 16.94
C SER A 463 19.56 -46.84 15.90
N ALA A 464 20.80 -47.02 15.40
CA ALA A 464 21.32 -46.40 14.19
C ALA A 464 21.54 -47.47 13.10
N GLU A 465 21.01 -47.27 11.89
CA GLU A 465 21.12 -48.22 10.77
C GLU A 465 21.52 -47.52 9.46
N TYR A 466 22.66 -47.93 8.88
CA TYR A 466 23.18 -47.41 7.62
C TYR A 466 23.29 -48.50 6.55
N GLU A 467 22.63 -48.34 5.40
CA GLU A 467 22.79 -49.29 4.29
C GLU A 467 24.17 -49.11 3.62
N HIS A 468 24.49 -47.91 3.14
CA HIS A 468 25.64 -47.65 2.28
C HIS A 468 26.43 -46.40 2.68
N VAL A 469 27.67 -46.58 3.16
CA VAL A 469 28.57 -45.48 3.55
C VAL A 469 29.83 -45.46 2.68
N GLY A 470 30.26 -44.25 2.30
CA GLY A 470 31.42 -43.94 1.48
C GLY A 470 32.72 -44.56 1.96
N GLU A 471 33.40 -43.91 2.90
CA GLU A 471 34.73 -44.28 3.40
C GLU A 471 34.67 -44.69 4.89
N SER A 472 34.09 -43.85 5.76
CA SER A 472 34.09 -44.03 7.22
C SER A 472 32.72 -43.89 7.90
N ALA A 473 32.51 -44.67 8.97
CA ALA A 473 31.36 -44.55 9.86
C ALA A 473 31.79 -44.62 11.33
N GLU A 474 31.43 -43.67 12.18
CA GLU A 474 31.77 -43.62 13.61
C GLU A 474 30.48 -43.64 14.45
N TYR A 475 30.37 -44.59 15.38
CA TYR A 475 29.21 -44.74 16.27
C TYR A 475 29.61 -44.54 17.74
N VAL A 476 29.09 -43.52 18.40
CA VAL A 476 29.37 -43.25 19.82
C VAL A 476 28.10 -43.37 20.65
N HIS A 477 28.18 -44.10 21.75
CA HIS A 477 27.12 -44.19 22.78
C HIS A 477 25.75 -44.76 22.40
N VAL A 478 25.57 -45.32 21.19
CA VAL A 478 24.34 -46.02 20.76
C VAL A 478 23.86 -47.09 21.77
N GLY A 479 22.54 -47.15 22.02
CA GLY A 479 21.98 -47.94 23.12
C GLY A 479 21.70 -49.43 22.86
N VAL A 480 21.09 -49.82 21.73
CA VAL A 480 20.63 -51.22 21.49
C VAL A 480 21.15 -51.84 20.18
N ARG A 481 21.29 -51.07 19.10
CA ARG A 481 21.74 -51.60 17.79
C ARG A 481 22.47 -50.55 16.96
N ALA A 482 23.66 -50.88 16.48
CA ALA A 482 24.35 -50.16 15.43
C ALA A 482 24.73 -51.17 14.33
N ASP A 483 24.23 -50.97 13.12
CA ASP A 483 24.51 -51.83 11.97
C ASP A 483 24.90 -51.00 10.73
N CYS A 484 25.92 -51.45 10.02
CA CYS A 484 26.30 -50.92 8.71
C CYS A 484 26.47 -52.07 7.70
N GLU A 485 25.66 -52.09 6.65
CA GLU A 485 25.69 -53.16 5.63
C GLU A 485 26.89 -53.01 4.69
N HIS A 486 27.12 -51.83 4.08
CA HIS A 486 28.08 -51.63 2.98
C HIS A 486 28.96 -50.37 3.11
N ILE A 487 30.15 -50.54 3.73
CA ILE A 487 31.22 -49.53 3.84
C ILE A 487 32.49 -49.89 3.05
N ARG A 488 33.28 -48.90 2.57
CA ARG A 488 34.52 -49.17 1.79
C ARG A 488 35.81 -49.26 2.62
N GLU A 489 36.08 -48.36 3.56
CA GLU A 489 37.39 -48.28 4.26
C GLU A 489 37.31 -48.71 5.75
N SER A 490 36.55 -48.04 6.62
CA SER A 490 36.58 -48.34 8.07
C SER A 490 35.39 -47.85 8.90
N ALA A 491 34.82 -48.73 9.73
CA ALA A 491 33.86 -48.35 10.78
C ALA A 491 34.49 -48.40 12.19
N GLN A 492 34.12 -47.48 13.08
CA GLN A 492 34.53 -47.40 14.49
C GLN A 492 33.30 -47.35 15.42
N CYS A 493 33.43 -47.87 16.64
CA CYS A 493 32.35 -47.84 17.63
C CYS A 493 32.90 -47.68 19.06
N GLU A 494 32.49 -46.64 19.79
CA GLU A 494 32.89 -46.39 21.17
C GLU A 494 31.67 -46.49 22.14
N HIS A 495 31.87 -47.23 23.23
CA HIS A 495 31.05 -47.18 24.45
C HIS A 495 29.52 -47.47 24.37
N PHE A 496 29.15 -48.64 23.83
CA PHE A 496 27.78 -49.16 23.79
C PHE A 496 27.01 -49.18 25.14
N GLY A 497 25.70 -48.99 25.05
CA GLY A 497 24.74 -49.17 26.14
C GLY A 497 24.76 -50.57 26.76
N GLY A 498 24.35 -50.66 28.04
CA GLY A 498 24.45 -51.87 28.88
C GLY A 498 23.49 -53.03 28.54
N GLY A 499 23.23 -53.30 27.26
CA GLY A 499 22.30 -54.30 26.73
C GLY A 499 22.91 -55.27 25.70
N GLN A 500 23.22 -54.76 24.49
CA GLN A 500 23.75 -55.36 23.22
C GLN A 500 23.63 -54.27 22.11
N ASN A 501 23.96 -54.37 20.80
CA ASN A 501 24.61 -55.34 19.87
C ASN A 501 25.16 -54.59 18.61
N VAL A 502 26.08 -55.20 17.83
CA VAL A 502 26.64 -54.60 16.58
C VAL A 502 26.85 -55.63 15.43
N LYS A 503 26.61 -55.25 14.17
CA LYS A 503 27.09 -55.98 12.96
C LYS A 503 27.66 -55.04 11.88
N ILE A 504 28.81 -55.42 11.31
CA ILE A 504 29.44 -54.81 10.13
C ILE A 504 29.68 -55.92 9.08
N LEU A 505 29.32 -55.70 7.81
CA LEU A 505 29.28 -56.75 6.77
C LEU A 505 30.20 -56.52 5.55
N GLU A 506 31.52 -56.41 5.80
CA GLU A 506 32.56 -56.33 4.75
C GLU A 506 32.34 -57.32 3.57
N ARG A 507 32.12 -56.79 2.36
CA ARG A 507 32.17 -57.55 1.09
C ARG A 507 33.37 -57.16 0.22
N LEU A 508 34.58 -57.31 0.78
CA LEU A 508 35.86 -57.01 0.13
C LEU A 508 35.95 -57.52 -1.33
N TRP A 509 36.07 -56.59 -2.28
CA TRP A 509 36.60 -56.87 -3.62
C TRP A 509 38.14 -56.78 -3.57
N ASN A 510 38.83 -57.63 -4.33
CA ASN A 510 40.28 -57.79 -4.19
C ASN A 510 41.07 -56.69 -4.93
N GLU A 511 41.90 -55.91 -4.23
CA GLU A 511 43.37 -55.98 -4.39
C GLU A 511 44.18 -55.13 -3.36
N ASN A 512 44.76 -55.81 -2.36
CA ASN A 512 45.94 -55.39 -1.56
C ASN A 512 46.10 -53.92 -1.11
N ARG A 513 45.45 -53.55 0.01
CA ARG A 513 46.09 -52.71 1.03
C ARG A 513 45.71 -53.19 2.43
N LEU A 514 46.41 -52.72 3.46
CA LEU A 514 46.40 -53.34 4.80
C LEU A 514 46.61 -52.27 5.89
N GLU A 515 45.52 -51.58 6.23
CA GLU A 515 45.47 -50.60 7.31
C GLU A 515 44.51 -51.12 8.42
N ARG A 516 44.29 -50.38 9.51
CA ARG A 516 44.14 -51.02 10.85
C ARG A 516 42.74 -50.97 11.46
N VAL A 517 42.09 -52.14 11.56
CA VAL A 517 41.04 -52.39 12.56
C VAL A 517 41.66 -52.37 13.97
N THR A 518 41.39 -51.31 14.75
CA THR A 518 41.88 -51.17 16.13
C THR A 518 41.00 -51.97 17.08
N ASN A 519 41.54 -53.06 17.66
CA ASN A 519 40.76 -53.95 18.53
C ASN A 519 40.49 -53.31 19.90
N VAL A 520 39.23 -52.92 20.16
CA VAL A 520 38.74 -52.53 21.50
C VAL A 520 38.87 -53.71 22.46
N HIS A 521 39.35 -53.44 23.67
CA HIS A 521 39.99 -54.45 24.52
C HIS A 521 39.01 -55.14 25.51
N MET A 522 37.90 -55.70 25.01
CA MET A 522 36.90 -56.37 25.85
C MET A 522 37.47 -57.53 26.69
N LEU A 523 36.98 -57.64 27.92
CA LEU A 523 37.36 -58.63 28.93
C LEU A 523 36.14 -59.46 29.37
N GLU A 524 36.41 -60.47 30.20
CA GLU A 524 35.43 -61.27 30.94
C GLU A 524 34.40 -62.13 30.14
N ILE A 525 34.73 -63.43 30.08
CA ILE A 525 33.79 -64.54 30.25
C ILE A 525 32.82 -64.82 29.06
N ALA A 526 33.32 -65.59 28.08
CA ALA A 526 32.48 -66.40 27.21
C ALA A 526 32.23 -67.80 27.82
N SER A 527 30.99 -68.30 27.75
CA SER A 527 30.63 -69.70 28.03
C SER A 527 29.81 -70.28 26.88
N ASN A 528 30.25 -71.39 26.29
CA ASN A 528 29.66 -71.97 25.08
C ASN A 528 28.19 -72.40 25.26
N VAL A 529 27.34 -72.08 24.27
CA VAL A 529 26.67 -73.10 23.44
C VAL A 529 26.51 -72.55 22.01
N ILE A 530 27.03 -73.27 21.00
CA ILE A 530 26.49 -73.23 19.63
C ILE A 530 26.26 -74.69 19.22
N THR A 531 25.06 -75.00 18.72
CA THR A 531 24.73 -76.26 18.06
C THR A 531 24.41 -76.00 16.60
N LEU A 532 25.18 -76.63 15.71
CA LEU A 532 24.97 -76.62 14.27
C LEU A 532 23.75 -77.48 13.87
N GLU A 533 23.03 -77.05 12.85
CA GLU A 533 22.72 -77.88 11.67
C GLU A 533 23.05 -77.09 10.39
#